data_AF-A0AAN7TN69-F1
#
_entry.id   AF-A0AAN7TN69-F1
#
_cell.length_a   1.000
_cell.length_b   1.000
_cell.length_c   1.000
_cell.angle_alpha   90.00
_cell.angle_beta   90.00
_cell.angle_gamma   90.00
#
_symmetry.space_group_name_H-M   'P 1'
#
loop_
_entity.id
_entity.type
_entity.pdbx_description
1 polymer ?
#
loop_
_entity_poly.entity_id
_entity_poly.type
_entity_poly.pdbx_seq_one_letter_code
_entity_poly.pdbx_strand_id
1 'polypeptide(L)'
;MSDVETKIELATDTAMDITTPEKNKTPTSESQTTEDILKTETQKQKDDFYLRYYVGHKGKYGHEFLEFEFRSGNKLRYANNSHYKSESLIRKEVCVSEGVISEIKKIILDSGIMLEDDKDWPEPDVVGKQELEIVFKDEHISFSTTKIGSLMDVEKCDDPEGLKVMFYLIQDLKCLVFSLIGLHFKIKPI
;
A
#
# COMPACT_ATOMS: atom_id res chain seq x y z
N MET A 1 -49.68 -36.46 56.39
CA MET A 1 -48.58 -35.63 56.92
C MET A 1 -47.56 -35.46 55.80
N SER A 2 -47.46 -34.32 55.15
CA SER A 2 -48.28 -33.10 55.29
C SER A 2 -48.53 -32.48 53.93
N ASP A 3 -49.70 -31.88 53.79
CA ASP A 3 -50.16 -31.13 52.62
C ASP A 3 -49.32 -29.86 52.41
N VAL A 4 -49.32 -29.32 51.19
CA VAL A 4 -49.42 -27.87 50.90
C VAL A 4 -49.65 -27.66 49.39
N GLU A 5 -50.89 -27.31 49.10
CA GLU A 5 -51.43 -26.59 47.93
C GLU A 5 -50.70 -25.26 47.65
N THR A 6 -50.82 -24.53 46.52
CA THR A 6 -51.47 -24.71 45.22
C THR A 6 -51.01 -23.57 44.28
N LYS A 7 -50.99 -23.82 42.97
CA LYS A 7 -51.22 -22.90 41.80
C LYS A 7 -50.57 -23.56 40.58
N ILE A 8 -51.27 -24.00 39.52
CA ILE A 8 -52.44 -23.46 38.81
C ILE A 8 -52.19 -22.08 38.19
N GLU A 9 -51.75 -22.09 36.93
CA GLU A 9 -52.49 -21.47 35.82
C GLU A 9 -52.23 -22.29 34.54
N LEU A 10 -53.22 -22.46 33.65
CA LEU A 10 -53.18 -23.42 32.53
C LEU A 10 -54.21 -23.04 31.44
N ALA A 11 -53.92 -23.35 30.17
CA ALA A 11 -54.70 -23.06 28.94
C ALA A 11 -54.73 -21.57 28.56
N THR A 12 -55.01 -21.13 27.32
CA THR A 12 -55.47 -21.74 26.03
C THR A 12 -54.61 -21.16 24.87
N ASP A 13 -54.39 -21.73 23.68
CA ASP A 13 -54.76 -22.98 22.97
C ASP A 13 -53.74 -23.17 21.80
N THR A 14 -53.79 -24.07 20.81
CA THR A 14 -54.81 -25.04 20.29
C THR A 14 -54.12 -26.40 19.98
N ALA A 15 -54.61 -27.21 19.03
CA ALA A 15 -54.05 -28.51 18.63
C ALA A 15 -54.13 -28.78 17.10
N MET A 16 -53.60 -29.94 16.66
CA MET A 16 -53.96 -30.69 15.43
C MET A 16 -53.46 -30.15 14.06
N ASP A 17 -53.15 -30.95 13.03
CA ASP A 17 -52.99 -32.42 12.93
C ASP A 17 -51.98 -32.83 11.79
N ILE A 18 -51.79 -34.13 11.60
CA ILE A 18 -50.89 -34.82 10.67
C ILE A 18 -51.31 -34.72 9.19
N THR A 19 -50.36 -34.53 8.26
CA THR A 19 -50.47 -35.04 6.86
C THR A 19 -49.08 -35.35 6.26
N THR A 20 -49.04 -36.19 5.22
CA THR A 20 -47.83 -36.87 4.68
C THR A 20 -47.27 -36.19 3.39
N PRO A 21 -46.40 -36.80 2.53
CA PRO A 21 -45.02 -36.30 2.34
C PRO A 21 -44.70 -35.68 0.95
N GLU A 22 -43.38 -35.56 0.68
CA GLU A 22 -42.68 -35.22 -0.58
C GLU A 22 -42.58 -33.73 -1.02
N LYS A 23 -41.34 -33.20 -0.98
CA LYS A 23 -40.52 -33.09 -2.21
C LYS A 23 -39.06 -32.70 -1.92
N ASN A 24 -38.13 -33.41 -2.55
CA ASN A 24 -36.71 -33.03 -2.55
C ASN A 24 -36.48 -31.74 -3.36
N LYS A 25 -35.63 -30.85 -2.84
CA LYS A 25 -34.90 -29.86 -3.63
C LYS A 25 -33.44 -29.80 -3.19
N THR A 26 -32.57 -30.30 -4.06
CA THR A 26 -31.12 -30.07 -4.00
C THR A 26 -30.83 -28.57 -4.12
N PRO A 27 -29.83 -28.02 -3.42
CA PRO A 27 -29.31 -26.68 -3.75
C PRO A 27 -28.62 -26.73 -5.12
N THR A 28 -29.07 -25.91 -6.06
CA THR A 28 -28.43 -25.81 -7.38
C THR A 28 -27.06 -25.17 -7.24
N SER A 29 -26.01 -25.85 -7.72
CA SER A 29 -24.69 -25.25 -7.88
C SER A 29 -24.71 -24.25 -9.05
N GLU A 30 -24.48 -22.98 -8.78
CA GLU A 30 -24.30 -21.97 -9.83
C GLU A 30 -22.98 -22.25 -10.58
N SER A 31 -23.09 -22.75 -11.81
CA SER A 31 -21.93 -23.04 -12.66
C SER A 31 -21.34 -21.75 -13.20
N GLN A 32 -20.30 -21.24 -12.54
CA GLN A 32 -19.51 -20.11 -13.05
C GLN A 32 -18.89 -20.48 -14.41
N THR A 33 -19.16 -19.65 -15.42
CA THR A 33 -18.67 -19.89 -16.77
C THR A 33 -17.16 -19.69 -16.85
N THR A 34 -16.46 -20.46 -17.68
CA THR A 34 -14.99 -20.36 -17.84
C THR A 34 -14.54 -18.95 -18.22
N GLU A 35 -15.37 -18.22 -18.98
CA GLU A 35 -15.11 -16.82 -19.29
C GLU A 35 -15.11 -15.89 -18.07
N ASP A 36 -15.90 -16.18 -17.04
CA ASP A 36 -16.09 -15.29 -15.89
C ASP A 36 -15.01 -15.50 -14.84
N ILE A 37 -14.49 -16.73 -14.73
CA ILE A 37 -13.20 -17.01 -14.10
C ILE A 37 -12.10 -16.22 -14.82
N LEU A 38 -12.00 -16.34 -16.15
CA LEU A 38 -10.95 -15.67 -16.93
C LEU A 38 -11.05 -14.13 -16.87
N LYS A 39 -12.27 -13.56 -16.87
CA LYS A 39 -12.52 -12.12 -16.66
C LYS A 39 -12.07 -11.67 -15.26
N THR A 40 -12.33 -12.49 -14.24
CA THR A 40 -11.94 -12.19 -12.85
C THR A 40 -10.40 -12.24 -12.68
N GLU A 41 -9.73 -13.25 -13.25
CA GLU A 41 -8.27 -13.34 -13.25
C GLU A 41 -7.61 -12.18 -14.03
N THR A 42 -8.15 -11.85 -15.21
CA THR A 42 -7.66 -10.73 -16.05
C THR A 42 -7.87 -9.37 -15.39
N GLN A 43 -8.90 -9.21 -14.56
CA GLN A 43 -9.10 -7.98 -13.76
C GLN A 43 -8.19 -7.93 -12.54
N LYS A 44 -7.95 -9.06 -11.85
CA LYS A 44 -7.07 -9.11 -10.67
C LYS A 44 -5.63 -8.70 -11.01
N GLN A 45 -5.11 -9.15 -12.15
CA GLN A 45 -3.74 -8.85 -12.62
C GLN A 45 -3.39 -7.36 -12.81
N LYS A 46 -4.35 -6.43 -12.72
CA LYS A 46 -4.09 -4.99 -12.92
C LYS A 46 -3.76 -4.20 -11.64
N ASP A 47 -3.92 -4.80 -10.46
CA ASP A 47 -3.65 -4.16 -9.17
C ASP A 47 -2.33 -4.59 -8.50
N ASP A 48 -1.61 -5.58 -9.06
CA ASP A 48 -0.38 -6.17 -8.48
C ASP A 48 0.88 -5.28 -8.59
N PHE A 49 0.72 -3.94 -8.52
CA PHE A 49 1.81 -2.99 -8.41
C PHE A 49 1.46 -1.75 -7.58
N TYR A 50 2.25 -1.54 -6.54
CA TYR A 50 2.27 -0.35 -5.69
C TYR A 50 3.71 0.10 -5.47
N LEU A 51 3.95 1.41 -5.48
CA LEU A 51 5.19 1.98 -4.94
C LEU A 51 4.86 3.27 -4.20
N ARG A 52 5.35 3.42 -2.97
CA ARG A 52 5.36 4.66 -2.21
C ARG A 52 6.75 4.94 -1.68
N TYR A 53 7.18 6.18 -1.82
CA TYR A 53 8.37 6.70 -1.13
C TYR A 53 8.01 7.97 -0.37
N TYR A 54 8.44 8.04 0.88
CA TYR A 54 8.33 9.22 1.73
C TYR A 54 9.70 9.55 2.33
N VAL A 55 10.03 10.84 2.42
CA VAL A 55 11.10 11.37 3.26
C VAL A 55 10.65 12.64 3.94
N GLY A 56 10.87 12.75 5.24
CA GLY A 56 10.51 13.97 5.96
C GLY A 56 11.03 14.03 7.38
N HIS A 57 10.94 15.22 7.97
CA HIS A 57 11.39 15.50 9.33
C HIS A 57 10.55 16.61 9.97
N LYS A 58 10.53 16.64 11.31
CA LYS A 58 9.78 17.62 12.10
C LYS A 58 10.75 18.58 12.77
N GLY A 59 11.14 19.62 12.03
CA GLY A 59 12.04 20.66 12.49
C GLY A 59 11.32 21.78 13.25
N LYS A 60 12.10 22.77 13.69
CA LYS A 60 11.61 23.99 14.38
C LYS A 60 10.54 24.76 13.58
N TYR A 61 10.52 24.60 12.26
CA TYR A 61 9.66 25.33 11.33
C TYR A 61 8.44 24.52 10.85
N GLY A 62 8.20 23.33 11.41
CA GLY A 62 7.08 22.45 11.06
C GLY A 62 7.54 21.10 10.51
N HIS A 63 6.65 20.45 9.76
CA HIS A 63 6.88 19.12 9.17
C HIS A 63 7.22 19.27 7.69
N GLU A 64 8.51 19.25 7.36
CA GLU A 64 8.95 19.28 5.97
C GLU A 64 9.07 17.85 5.43
N PHE A 65 8.49 17.59 4.26
CA PHE A 65 8.50 16.25 3.64
C PHE A 65 8.33 16.29 2.11
N LEU A 66 8.81 15.22 1.48
CA LEU A 66 8.56 14.85 0.08
C LEU A 66 7.94 13.44 0.09
N GLU A 67 6.82 13.27 -0.59
CA GLU A 67 6.16 11.97 -0.78
C GLU A 67 5.75 11.81 -2.25
N PHE A 68 5.98 10.63 -2.81
CA PHE A 68 5.38 10.24 -4.09
C PHE A 68 4.93 8.79 -4.07
N GLU A 69 3.89 8.51 -4.85
CA GLU A 69 3.18 7.24 -4.81
C GLU A 69 2.62 6.90 -6.19
N PHE A 70 2.85 5.68 -6.65
CA PHE A 70 2.22 5.07 -7.81
C PHE A 70 1.18 4.05 -7.34
N ARG A 71 -0.10 4.31 -7.66
CA ARG A 71 -1.22 3.39 -7.40
C ARG A 71 -1.67 2.68 -8.67
N SER A 72 -2.52 1.67 -8.49
CA SER A 72 -3.34 1.08 -9.55
C SER A 72 -4.08 2.14 -10.39
N GLY A 73 -4.35 1.79 -11.64
CA GLY A 73 -4.78 2.77 -12.65
C GLY A 73 -3.67 3.74 -13.09
N ASN A 74 -2.40 3.38 -12.86
CA ASN A 74 -1.20 4.10 -13.28
C ASN A 74 -1.12 5.54 -12.73
N LYS A 75 -1.64 5.77 -11.53
CA LYS A 75 -1.79 7.11 -10.97
C LYS A 75 -0.60 7.49 -10.10
N LEU A 76 0.21 8.44 -10.60
CA LEU A 76 1.27 9.11 -9.83
C LEU A 76 0.64 10.23 -8.99
N ARG A 77 0.82 10.15 -7.68
CA ARG A 77 0.53 11.20 -6.70
C ARG A 77 1.85 11.77 -6.17
N TYR A 78 1.92 13.09 -6.01
CA TYR A 78 3.12 13.81 -5.58
C TYR A 78 2.75 14.87 -4.55
N ALA A 79 3.48 14.91 -3.44
CA ALA A 79 3.38 15.93 -2.41
C ALA A 79 4.79 16.42 -1.99
N ASN A 80 5.02 17.73 -2.00
CA ASN A 80 6.22 18.34 -1.42
C ASN A 80 5.82 19.51 -0.51
N ASN A 81 6.22 19.44 0.75
CA ASN A 81 6.13 20.51 1.73
C ASN A 81 7.53 20.92 2.17
N SER A 82 8.18 21.79 1.41
CA SER A 82 9.33 22.56 1.86
C SER A 82 8.85 23.90 2.40
N HIS A 83 9.08 24.20 3.68
CA HIS A 83 8.73 25.48 4.31
C HIS A 83 9.73 26.61 3.95
N TYR A 84 10.60 26.35 2.98
CA TYR A 84 11.50 27.32 2.39
C TYR A 84 10.74 28.49 1.75
N LYS A 85 11.12 29.73 2.13
CA LYS A 85 10.59 30.99 1.59
C LYS A 85 9.06 31.17 1.63
N SER A 86 8.36 30.44 2.50
CA SER A 86 6.89 30.47 2.63
C SER A 86 6.12 29.95 1.40
N GLU A 87 6.74 29.09 0.59
CA GLU A 87 6.02 28.41 -0.50
C GLU A 87 5.00 27.41 0.09
N SER A 88 3.91 27.19 -0.65
CA SER A 88 2.78 26.36 -0.19
C SER A 88 2.91 24.92 -0.66
N LEU A 89 2.57 23.98 0.23
CA LEU A 89 2.47 22.53 -0.01
C LEU A 89 2.02 22.19 -1.44
N ILE A 90 2.99 21.77 -2.26
CA ILE A 90 2.76 21.34 -3.63
C ILE A 90 2.06 19.99 -3.56
N ARG A 91 0.87 19.88 -4.16
CA ARG A 91 0.19 18.60 -4.42
C ARG A 91 -0.13 18.49 -5.90
N LYS A 92 0.22 17.35 -6.50
CA LYS A 92 -0.02 17.03 -7.92
C LYS A 92 -0.45 15.57 -8.07
N GLU A 93 -1.23 15.31 -9.11
CA GLU A 93 -1.74 13.98 -9.44
C GLU A 93 -1.85 13.86 -10.97
N VAL A 94 -1.33 12.77 -11.55
CA VAL A 94 -1.31 12.54 -13.00
C VAL A 94 -1.34 11.04 -13.29
N CYS A 95 -2.07 10.62 -14.32
CA CYS A 95 -1.98 9.25 -14.82
C CYS A 95 -0.80 9.15 -15.81
N VAL A 96 0.12 8.22 -15.57
CA VAL A 96 1.25 7.94 -16.47
C VAL A 96 0.91 6.82 -17.46
N SER A 97 1.72 6.66 -18.51
CA SER A 97 1.53 5.56 -19.48
C SER A 97 2.02 4.22 -18.92
N GLU A 98 1.50 3.11 -19.47
CA GLU A 98 1.95 1.74 -19.14
C GLU A 98 3.48 1.58 -19.32
N GLY A 99 4.10 2.32 -20.25
CA GLY A 99 5.55 2.32 -20.46
C GLY A 99 6.34 2.94 -19.30
N VAL A 100 5.81 3.99 -18.64
CA VAL A 100 6.43 4.56 -17.43
C VAL A 100 6.35 3.57 -16.27
N ILE A 101 5.19 2.92 -16.08
CA ILE A 101 5.03 1.86 -15.07
C ILE A 101 5.96 0.67 -15.34
N SER A 102 6.14 0.31 -16.62
CA SER A 102 7.05 -0.76 -17.03
C SER A 102 8.52 -0.43 -16.72
N GLU A 103 8.98 0.79 -16.99
CA GLU A 103 10.36 1.19 -16.66
C GLU A 103 10.56 1.33 -15.14
N ILE A 104 9.56 1.77 -14.37
CA ILE A 104 9.65 1.77 -12.90
C ILE A 104 9.82 0.34 -12.37
N LYS A 105 9.00 -0.62 -12.84
CA LYS A 105 9.12 -2.04 -12.49
C LYS A 105 10.49 -2.61 -12.86
N LYS A 106 11.05 -2.19 -13.99
CA LYS A 106 12.40 -2.55 -14.42
C LYS A 106 13.48 -1.94 -13.50
N ILE A 107 13.40 -0.65 -13.16
CA ILE A 107 14.34 0.03 -12.24
C ILE A 107 14.35 -0.68 -10.86
N ILE A 108 13.19 -1.06 -10.34
CA ILE A 108 13.06 -1.83 -9.09
C ILE A 108 13.79 -3.17 -9.21
N LEU A 109 13.52 -3.96 -10.25
CA LEU A 109 14.17 -5.26 -10.49
C LEU A 109 15.69 -5.13 -10.71
N ASP A 110 16.12 -4.21 -11.57
CA ASP A 110 17.52 -3.96 -11.92
C ASP A 110 18.34 -3.52 -10.69
N SER A 111 17.71 -2.87 -9.70
CA SER A 111 18.38 -2.45 -8.46
C SER A 111 18.67 -3.57 -7.46
N GLY A 112 17.90 -4.67 -7.47
CA GLY A 112 17.98 -5.74 -6.48
C GLY A 112 17.21 -5.52 -5.17
N ILE A 113 16.59 -4.35 -4.95
CA ILE A 113 15.94 -3.95 -3.68
C ILE A 113 14.96 -4.96 -3.05
N MET A 114 14.33 -5.82 -3.86
CA MET A 114 13.40 -6.86 -3.42
C MET A 114 14.07 -8.01 -2.65
N LEU A 115 15.41 -8.03 -2.59
CA LEU A 115 16.23 -9.04 -1.91
C LEU A 115 16.82 -8.55 -0.58
N GLU A 116 16.64 -7.26 -0.26
CA GLU A 116 17.21 -6.59 0.92
C GLU A 116 16.26 -6.64 2.14
N ASP A 117 16.77 -6.35 3.33
CA ASP A 117 16.04 -6.34 4.61
C ASP A 117 16.53 -5.16 5.47
N ASP A 118 15.62 -4.40 6.09
CA ASP A 118 15.97 -3.16 6.82
C ASP A 118 16.22 -3.36 8.33
N LYS A 119 16.19 -4.60 8.84
CA LYS A 119 16.41 -4.94 10.25
C LYS A 119 17.72 -4.39 10.83
N ASP A 120 18.78 -4.33 10.02
CA ASP A 120 20.10 -3.84 10.42
C ASP A 120 20.41 -2.43 9.87
N TRP A 121 19.37 -1.69 9.41
CA TRP A 121 19.46 -0.29 9.00
C TRP A 121 19.16 0.67 10.18
N PRO A 122 19.73 1.89 10.19
CA PRO A 122 19.53 2.84 11.29
C PRO A 122 18.07 3.31 11.42
N GLU A 123 17.51 3.20 12.62
CA GLU A 123 16.14 3.63 12.94
C GLU A 123 15.88 5.13 12.68
N PRO A 124 14.63 5.54 12.37
CA PRO A 124 14.27 6.95 12.16
C PRO A 124 14.49 7.85 13.39
N ASP A 125 15.01 9.06 13.18
CA ASP A 125 15.46 9.95 14.25
C ASP A 125 14.93 11.40 14.14
N VAL A 126 15.59 12.33 14.83
CA VAL A 126 15.31 13.79 14.79
C VAL A 126 15.79 14.50 13.53
N VAL A 127 16.74 13.92 12.78
CA VAL A 127 17.23 14.39 11.47
C VAL A 127 16.22 14.01 10.39
N GLY A 128 15.58 12.85 10.50
CA GLY A 128 14.33 12.53 9.83
C GLY A 128 14.05 11.04 9.66
N LYS A 129 13.01 10.77 8.86
CA LYS A 129 12.59 9.43 8.43
C LYS A 129 12.59 9.32 6.91
N GLN A 130 12.95 8.15 6.41
CA GLN A 130 12.63 7.66 5.07
C GLN A 130 11.75 6.41 5.16
N GLU A 131 10.83 6.27 4.21
CA GLU A 131 10.02 5.07 4.01
C GLU A 131 10.04 4.70 2.53
N LEU A 132 10.22 3.42 2.24
CA LEU A 132 10.03 2.85 0.90
C LEU A 132 9.11 1.64 1.03
N GLU A 133 8.04 1.59 0.25
CA GLU A 133 7.05 0.53 0.27
C GLU A 133 6.73 0.12 -1.16
N ILE A 134 6.91 -1.17 -1.47
CA ILE A 134 6.71 -1.71 -2.82
C ILE A 134 5.92 -3.00 -2.71
N VAL A 135 4.80 -3.08 -3.44
CA VAL A 135 4.11 -4.34 -3.75
C VAL A 135 4.33 -4.63 -5.23
N PHE A 136 4.81 -5.82 -5.57
CA PHE A 136 4.98 -6.22 -6.95
C PHE A 136 4.76 -7.72 -7.12
N LYS A 137 3.71 -8.11 -7.86
CA LYS A 137 3.20 -9.49 -7.87
C LYS A 137 2.82 -9.90 -6.42
N ASP A 138 3.17 -11.11 -6.02
CA ASP A 138 2.96 -11.67 -4.68
C ASP A 138 4.00 -11.22 -3.63
N GLU A 139 4.95 -10.34 -3.99
CA GLU A 139 6.00 -9.82 -3.09
C GLU A 139 5.64 -8.43 -2.53
N HIS A 140 5.86 -8.21 -1.23
CA HIS A 140 5.67 -6.91 -0.54
C HIS A 140 6.86 -6.63 0.36
N ILE A 141 7.52 -5.49 0.15
CA ILE A 141 8.56 -4.94 1.04
C ILE A 141 8.12 -3.59 1.60
N SER A 142 8.53 -3.29 2.83
CA SER A 142 8.27 -2.01 3.49
C SER A 142 9.42 -1.69 4.44
N PHE A 143 10.23 -0.70 4.08
CA PHE A 143 11.45 -0.31 4.81
C PHE A 143 11.30 1.08 5.46
N SER A 144 11.94 1.28 6.61
CA SER A 144 11.75 2.42 7.51
C SER A 144 13.04 2.85 8.24
N THR A 145 13.86 3.68 7.59
CA THR A 145 15.19 4.10 8.10
C THR A 145 15.29 5.61 8.35
N THR A 146 16.41 6.09 8.90
CA THR A 146 16.74 7.52 9.08
C THR A 146 16.94 8.28 7.76
N LYS A 147 17.09 9.60 7.85
CA LYS A 147 17.40 10.48 6.72
C LYS A 147 18.88 10.44 6.34
N ILE A 148 19.29 9.39 5.62
CA ILE A 148 20.57 9.28 4.91
C ILE A 148 20.85 10.57 4.12
N GLY A 149 22.01 11.21 4.37
CA GLY A 149 22.45 12.41 3.65
C GLY A 149 23.49 12.13 2.56
N SER A 150 24.33 11.12 2.75
CA SER A 150 25.47 10.83 1.88
C SER A 150 25.87 9.34 1.92
N LEU A 151 26.70 8.91 0.97
CA LEU A 151 27.34 7.57 1.01
C LEU A 151 28.21 7.38 2.25
N MET A 152 28.82 8.44 2.79
CA MET A 152 29.56 8.36 4.05
C MET A 152 28.65 8.00 5.24
N ASP A 153 27.33 8.15 5.15
CA ASP A 153 26.39 7.73 6.19
C ASP A 153 25.94 6.28 5.98
N VAL A 154 25.89 5.82 4.73
CA VAL A 154 25.69 4.41 4.36
C VAL A 154 26.88 3.54 4.81
N GLU A 155 28.11 4.03 4.62
CA GLU A 155 29.35 3.37 5.07
C GLU A 155 29.49 3.20 6.60
N LYS A 156 28.58 3.79 7.39
CA LYS A 156 28.51 3.64 8.86
C LYS A 156 27.40 2.70 9.33
N CYS A 157 26.63 2.13 8.40
CA CYS A 157 25.57 1.17 8.70
C CYS A 157 26.14 -0.22 8.99
N ASP A 158 25.42 -1.03 9.77
CA ASP A 158 25.77 -2.43 10.00
C ASP A 158 25.49 -3.29 8.75
N ASP A 159 24.50 -2.91 7.91
CA ASP A 159 24.44 -3.26 6.48
C ASP A 159 24.74 -2.03 5.58
N PRO A 160 25.98 -1.90 5.05
CA PRO A 160 26.34 -0.84 4.12
C PRO A 160 26.11 -1.19 2.64
N GLU A 161 25.60 -2.38 2.29
CA GLU A 161 25.37 -2.79 0.89
C GLU A 161 23.89 -2.73 0.49
N GLY A 162 22.97 -3.31 1.28
CA GLY A 162 21.53 -3.19 1.01
C GLY A 162 21.03 -1.76 1.19
N LEU A 163 21.52 -1.04 2.21
CA LEU A 163 21.25 0.39 2.37
C LEU A 163 21.80 1.24 1.21
N LYS A 164 22.86 0.76 0.51
CA LYS A 164 23.42 1.41 -0.69
C LYS A 164 22.55 1.15 -1.93
N VAL A 165 21.98 -0.05 -2.07
CA VAL A 165 20.95 -0.36 -3.06
C VAL A 165 19.74 0.58 -2.88
N MET A 166 19.24 0.73 -1.65
CA MET A 166 18.17 1.70 -1.35
C MET A 166 18.59 3.13 -1.73
N PHE A 167 19.79 3.57 -1.33
CA PHE A 167 20.29 4.93 -1.58
C PHE A 167 20.35 5.29 -3.08
N TYR A 168 20.74 4.37 -3.95
CA TYR A 168 20.76 4.60 -5.40
C TYR A 168 19.36 4.50 -6.03
N LEU A 169 18.56 3.48 -5.71
CA LEU A 169 17.19 3.34 -6.23
C LEU A 169 16.35 4.60 -5.94
N ILE A 170 16.45 5.15 -4.73
CA ILE A 170 15.73 6.34 -4.32
C ILE A 170 16.17 7.59 -5.12
N GLN A 171 17.41 7.66 -5.63
CA GLN A 171 17.85 8.73 -6.53
C GLN A 171 17.22 8.57 -7.92
N ASP A 172 17.25 7.37 -8.51
CA ASP A 172 16.67 7.12 -9.83
C ASP A 172 15.16 7.37 -9.87
N LEU A 173 14.42 6.89 -8.85
CA LEU A 173 13.00 7.16 -8.68
C LEU A 173 12.71 8.66 -8.53
N LYS A 174 13.51 9.39 -7.76
CA LYS A 174 13.40 10.86 -7.65
C LYS A 174 13.66 11.54 -8.99
N CYS A 175 14.72 11.17 -9.72
CA CYS A 175 15.04 11.73 -11.03
C CYS A 175 13.90 11.54 -12.04
N LEU A 176 13.28 10.35 -12.07
CA LEU A 176 12.11 10.08 -12.91
C LEU A 176 10.89 10.91 -12.47
N VAL A 177 10.52 10.88 -11.19
CA VAL A 177 9.33 11.60 -10.68
C VAL A 177 9.47 13.11 -10.83
N PHE A 178 10.63 13.69 -10.52
CA PHE A 178 10.90 15.11 -10.72
C PHE A 178 10.83 15.51 -12.20
N SER A 179 11.29 14.65 -13.12
CA SER A 179 11.16 14.88 -14.56
C SER A 179 9.70 14.85 -15.02
N LEU A 180 8.92 13.84 -14.59
CA LEU A 180 7.50 13.72 -14.89
C LEU A 180 6.70 14.94 -14.39
N ILE A 181 6.87 15.28 -13.11
CA ILE A 181 6.14 16.40 -12.47
C ILE A 181 6.58 17.74 -13.05
N GLY A 182 7.89 17.95 -13.25
CA GLY A 182 8.44 19.20 -13.79
C GLY A 182 8.01 19.46 -15.22
N LEU A 183 8.09 18.46 -16.11
CA LEU A 183 7.69 18.61 -17.51
C LEU A 183 6.16 18.72 -17.68
N HIS A 184 5.38 17.92 -16.96
CA HIS A 184 3.92 17.91 -17.11
C HIS A 184 3.27 19.17 -16.54
N PHE A 185 3.66 19.59 -15.33
CA PHE A 185 3.04 20.74 -14.64
C PHE A 185 3.79 22.06 -14.85
N LYS A 186 4.97 22.06 -15.48
CA LYS A 186 5.82 23.24 -15.71
C LYS A 186 6.20 23.98 -14.41
N ILE A 187 6.35 23.22 -13.33
CA ILE A 187 6.81 23.70 -12.02
C ILE A 187 8.25 23.27 -11.77
N LYS A 188 8.92 23.92 -10.83
CA LYS A 188 10.02 23.26 -10.12
C LYS A 188 9.42 22.25 -9.15
N PRO A 189 9.91 20.99 -9.08
CA PRO A 189 9.44 20.01 -8.11
C PRO A 189 10.00 20.26 -6.70
N ILE A 190 11.07 21.07 -6.59
CA ILE A 190 11.82 21.48 -5.39
C ILE A 190 12.01 23.00 -5.42
#